data_AF-A0A6I2ML47-F1
#
_entry.id   AF-A0A6I2ML47-F1
#
_cell.length_a   1.000
_cell.length_b   1.000
_cell.length_c   1.000
_cell.angle_alpha   90.00
_cell.angle_beta   90.00
_cell.angle_gamma   90.00
#
_symmetry.space_group_name_H-M   'P 1'
#
loop_
_entity.id
_entity.type
_entity.pdbx_description
1 polymer ?
#
loop_
_entity_poly.entity_id
_entity_poly.type
_entity_poly.pdbx_seq_one_letter_code
_entity_poly.pdbx_strand_id
1 'polypeptide(L)'
;MEFLDIPLFDDDFFKMMFRFILNFTFLTVIIRFVYYPSSKRKDYVFTYYLISLIVFFLCFTLKKYNLDIGMALGLFAIFGIIRYRTDPIDIKEMTYLFVVIGVSVINSLANKKMSYAEILAANALIIFILIIIERYWALKQEESKFIVYENIENIKPENYEILKSDLEHRTGLTINKVNIGKVDFLKDTAEVTIFYFKNN
;
A
#
# COMPACT_ATOMS: atom_id res chain seq x y z
N MET A 1 -34.63 20.17 3.55
CA MET A 1 -35.17 19.47 2.37
C MET A 1 -34.60 18.07 2.38
N GLU A 2 -35.44 17.07 2.64
CA GLU A 2 -35.07 15.65 2.60
C GLU A 2 -35.09 15.20 1.14
N PHE A 3 -33.92 15.04 0.54
CA PHE A 3 -33.78 14.27 -0.68
C PHE A 3 -33.47 12.84 -0.22
N LEU A 4 -34.37 11.88 -0.47
CA LEU A 4 -34.23 10.45 -0.09
C LEU A 4 -34.28 10.11 1.43
N ASP A 5 -34.96 10.89 2.27
CA ASP A 5 -35.13 10.62 3.73
C ASP A 5 -33.81 10.46 4.51
N ILE A 6 -32.74 11.13 4.09
CA ILE A 6 -31.44 11.12 4.76
C ILE A 6 -31.18 12.52 5.36
N PRO A 7 -30.83 12.63 6.65
CA PRO A 7 -30.49 13.91 7.26
C PRO A 7 -29.22 14.51 6.61
N LEU A 8 -29.27 15.79 6.25
CA LEU A 8 -28.14 16.49 5.60
C LEU A 8 -26.93 16.69 6.54
N PHE A 9 -27.16 16.73 7.85
CA PHE A 9 -26.12 16.91 8.86
C PHE A 9 -26.54 16.27 10.18
N ASP A 10 -25.60 15.64 10.89
CA ASP A 10 -25.81 14.98 12.19
C ASP A 10 -24.57 15.17 13.08
N ASP A 11 -24.75 15.26 14.40
CA ASP A 11 -23.67 15.43 15.39
C ASP A 11 -22.66 14.26 15.38
N ASP A 12 -23.07 13.12 14.85
CA ASP A 12 -22.20 11.96 14.63
C ASP A 12 -21.03 12.26 13.67
N PHE A 13 -21.17 13.26 12.80
CA PHE A 13 -20.08 13.75 11.95
C PHE A 13 -18.86 14.21 12.77
N PHE A 14 -19.10 15.01 13.83
CA PHE A 14 -18.02 15.50 14.68
C PHE A 14 -17.37 14.36 15.48
N LYS A 15 -18.17 13.41 15.95
CA LYS A 15 -17.66 12.21 16.64
C LYS A 15 -16.79 11.37 15.70
N MET A 16 -17.21 11.21 14.44
CA MET A 16 -16.44 10.51 13.41
C MET A 16 -15.09 11.22 13.18
N MET A 17 -15.11 12.52 12.95
CA MET A 17 -13.91 13.31 12.66
C MET A 17 -12.92 13.30 13.83
N PHE A 18 -13.40 13.47 15.06
CA PHE A 18 -12.56 13.42 16.26
C PHE A 18 -11.88 12.05 16.42
N ARG A 19 -12.65 10.96 16.30
CA ARG A 19 -12.11 9.59 16.38
C ARG A 19 -11.13 9.31 15.24
N PHE A 20 -11.42 9.83 14.05
CA PHE A 20 -10.54 9.69 12.90
C PHE A 20 -9.21 10.39 13.13
N ILE A 21 -9.20 11.65 13.57
CA ILE A 21 -7.97 12.41 13.85
C ILE A 21 -7.14 11.71 14.93
N LEU A 22 -7.78 11.24 16.00
CA LEU A 22 -7.11 10.48 17.06
C LEU A 22 -6.47 9.21 16.48
N ASN A 23 -7.24 8.40 15.77
CA ASN A 23 -6.74 7.16 15.15
C ASN A 23 -5.59 7.45 14.17
N PHE A 24 -5.75 8.42 13.29
CA PHE A 24 -4.75 8.80 12.30
C PHE A 24 -3.45 9.30 12.94
N THR A 25 -3.53 10.01 14.07
CA THR A 25 -2.36 10.46 14.84
C THR A 25 -1.57 9.27 15.38
N PHE A 26 -2.24 8.33 16.05
CA PHE A 26 -1.59 7.13 16.57
C PHE A 26 -1.03 6.23 15.45
N LEU A 27 -1.77 6.06 14.36
CA LEU A 27 -1.28 5.35 13.17
C LEU A 27 -0.02 6.01 12.62
N THR A 28 0.00 7.34 12.55
CA THR A 28 1.16 8.09 12.07
C THR A 28 2.37 7.86 12.97
N VAL A 29 2.18 7.87 14.30
CA VAL A 29 3.26 7.56 15.26
C VAL A 29 3.83 6.17 15.01
N ILE A 30 2.97 5.15 14.92
CA ILE A 30 3.39 3.75 14.72
C ILE A 30 4.09 3.57 13.37
N ILE A 31 3.49 4.03 12.28
CA ILE A 31 3.99 3.77 10.94
C ILE A 31 5.25 4.61 10.65
N ARG A 32 5.26 5.89 11.04
CA ARG A 32 6.36 6.81 10.69
C ARG A 32 7.53 6.74 11.66
N PHE A 33 7.30 6.57 12.96
CA PHE A 33 8.36 6.63 13.98
C PHE A 33 8.83 5.26 14.45
N VAL A 34 7.98 4.23 14.37
CA VAL A 34 8.37 2.86 14.78
C VAL A 34 8.74 2.02 13.56
N TYR A 35 7.84 1.92 12.57
CA TYR A 35 8.03 1.03 11.44
C TYR A 35 9.04 1.54 10.40
N TYR A 36 8.87 2.78 9.92
CA TYR A 36 9.68 3.32 8.83
C TYR A 36 11.19 3.36 9.12
N PRO A 37 11.67 3.75 10.31
CA PRO A 37 13.11 3.78 10.60
C PRO A 37 13.75 2.39 10.59
N SER A 38 12.97 1.36 10.98
CA SER A 38 13.43 -0.02 11.09
C SER A 38 13.42 -0.75 9.73
N SER A 39 12.34 -0.62 8.96
CA SER A 39 12.16 -1.39 7.71
C SER A 39 12.72 -0.69 6.47
N LYS A 40 12.71 0.65 6.41
CA LYS A 40 13.04 1.48 5.24
C LYS A 40 12.29 1.15 3.93
N ARG A 41 11.37 0.18 3.92
CA ARG A 41 10.53 -0.17 2.76
C ARG A 41 9.34 0.77 2.67
N LYS A 42 9.28 1.54 1.59
CA LYS A 42 8.23 2.57 1.36
C LYS A 42 6.87 1.95 1.05
N ASP A 43 6.82 0.80 0.39
CA ASP A 43 5.56 0.19 -0.08
C ASP A 43 4.65 -0.28 1.06
N TYR A 44 5.27 -0.71 2.17
CA TYR A 44 4.52 -1.13 3.36
C TYR A 44 3.94 0.05 4.13
N VAL A 45 4.56 1.22 4.08
CA VAL A 45 4.02 2.43 4.71
C VAL A 45 2.70 2.83 4.04
N PHE A 46 2.68 2.86 2.70
CA PHE A 46 1.47 3.10 1.90
C PHE A 46 0.35 2.13 2.30
N THR A 47 0.69 0.84 2.34
CA THR A 47 -0.23 -0.25 2.67
C THR A 47 -0.84 -0.09 4.05
N TYR A 48 -0.03 0.21 5.07
CA TYR A 48 -0.52 0.31 6.45
C TYR A 48 -1.47 1.49 6.67
N TYR A 49 -1.19 2.64 6.07
CA TYR A 49 -2.10 3.78 6.20
C TYR A 49 -3.46 3.50 5.54
N LEU A 50 -3.46 3.03 4.29
CA LEU A 50 -4.70 2.85 3.54
C LEU A 50 -5.57 1.73 4.12
N ILE A 51 -4.97 0.58 4.46
CA ILE A 51 -5.72 -0.51 5.09
C ILE A 51 -6.32 -0.03 6.42
N SER A 52 -5.52 0.63 7.27
CA SER A 52 -5.99 1.07 8.59
C SER A 52 -7.10 2.11 8.49
N LEU A 53 -7.02 3.02 7.51
CA LEU A 53 -8.04 4.04 7.25
C LEU A 53 -9.36 3.41 6.81
N ILE A 54 -9.31 2.44 5.90
CA ILE A 54 -10.52 1.75 5.43
C ILE A 54 -11.14 0.90 6.54
N VAL A 55 -10.32 0.19 7.32
CA VAL A 55 -10.81 -0.57 8.49
C VAL A 55 -11.49 0.36 9.51
N PHE A 56 -10.92 1.54 9.76
CA PHE A 56 -11.55 2.52 10.65
C PHE A 56 -12.96 2.91 10.18
N PHE A 57 -13.10 3.29 8.91
CA PHE A 57 -14.40 3.71 8.36
C PHE A 57 -15.41 2.54 8.30
N LEU A 58 -14.95 1.33 7.98
CA LEU A 58 -15.80 0.13 8.03
C LEU A 58 -16.31 -0.12 9.46
N CYS A 59 -15.42 -0.13 10.44
CA CYS A 59 -15.81 -0.33 11.85
C CYS A 59 -16.75 0.77 12.36
N PHE A 60 -16.51 2.03 11.96
CA PHE A 60 -17.39 3.14 12.31
C PHE A 60 -18.80 2.95 11.72
N THR A 61 -18.87 2.60 10.44
CA THR A 61 -20.12 2.34 9.72
C THR A 61 -20.87 1.17 10.36
N LEU A 62 -20.21 0.02 10.54
CA LEU A 62 -20.81 -1.18 11.15
C LEU A 62 -21.37 -0.93 12.55
N LYS A 63 -20.63 -0.16 13.37
CA LYS A 63 -21.08 0.22 14.72
C LYS A 63 -22.35 1.08 14.69
N LYS A 64 -22.50 1.97 13.70
CA LYS A 64 -23.71 2.82 13.55
C LYS A 64 -24.96 1.99 13.24
N TYR A 65 -24.79 0.85 12.58
CA TYR A 65 -25.89 -0.05 12.20
C TYR A 65 -26.13 -1.20 13.18
N ASN A 66 -25.39 -1.28 14.30
CA ASN A 66 -25.40 -2.44 15.20
C ASN A 66 -25.21 -3.78 14.46
N LEU A 67 -24.44 -3.76 13.37
CA LEU A 67 -24.14 -4.97 12.61
C LEU A 67 -23.14 -5.81 13.41
N ASP A 68 -23.38 -7.12 13.45
CA ASP A 68 -22.53 -8.06 14.19
C ASP A 68 -21.09 -8.03 13.66
N ILE A 69 -20.14 -8.22 14.58
CA ILE A 69 -18.70 -8.34 14.29
C ILE A 69 -18.42 -9.40 13.21
N GLY A 70 -19.33 -10.37 13.02
CA GLY A 70 -19.29 -11.38 11.96
C GLY A 70 -19.18 -10.80 10.54
N MET A 71 -19.80 -9.65 10.25
CA MET A 71 -19.67 -9.01 8.93
C MET A 71 -18.26 -8.45 8.70
N ALA A 72 -17.67 -7.83 9.74
CA ALA A 72 -16.28 -7.35 9.68
C ALA A 72 -15.31 -8.52 9.48
N LEU A 73 -15.50 -9.61 10.23
CA LEU A 73 -14.71 -10.83 10.11
C LEU A 73 -14.82 -11.49 8.73
N GLY A 74 -16.01 -11.49 8.12
CA GLY A 74 -16.23 -11.99 6.77
C GLY A 74 -15.44 -11.22 5.71
N LEU A 75 -15.35 -9.90 5.84
CA LEU A 75 -14.55 -9.08 4.93
C LEU A 75 -13.05 -9.40 5.07
N PHE A 76 -12.54 -9.58 6.29
CA PHE A 76 -11.16 -10.03 6.53
C PHE A 76 -10.86 -11.43 5.97
N ALA A 77 -11.84 -12.35 6.02
CA ALA A 77 -11.70 -13.70 5.46
C ALA A 77 -11.53 -13.67 3.93
N ILE A 78 -12.31 -12.83 3.23
CA ILE A 78 -12.17 -12.62 1.77
C ILE A 78 -10.75 -12.14 1.43
N PHE A 79 -10.20 -11.21 2.22
CA PHE A 79 -8.83 -10.72 2.00
C PHE A 79 -7.75 -11.75 2.29
N GLY A 80 -7.97 -12.63 3.28
CA GLY A 80 -7.10 -13.78 3.54
C GLY A 80 -7.00 -14.69 2.31
N ILE A 81 -8.13 -14.97 1.66
CA ILE A 81 -8.19 -15.82 0.47
C ILE A 81 -7.49 -15.15 -0.73
N ILE A 82 -7.73 -13.85 -0.96
CA ILE A 82 -7.13 -13.11 -2.09
C ILE A 82 -5.59 -13.05 -1.99
N ARG A 83 -5.04 -13.02 -0.77
CA ARG A 83 -3.59 -12.95 -0.54
C ARG A 83 -2.83 -14.24 -0.89
N TYR A 84 -3.45 -15.41 -0.76
CA TYR A 84 -2.77 -16.72 -0.88
C TYR A 84 -2.95 -17.41 -2.25
N ARG A 85 -3.12 -16.63 -3.32
CA ARG A 85 -3.17 -17.20 -4.68
C ARG A 85 -1.78 -17.60 -5.18
N THR A 86 -1.72 -18.51 -6.15
CA THR A 86 -0.50 -19.11 -6.71
C THR A 86 0.50 -18.10 -7.30
N ASP A 87 0.00 -16.94 -7.75
CA ASP A 87 0.81 -15.81 -8.22
C ASP A 87 0.60 -14.61 -7.27
N PRO A 88 1.55 -14.29 -6.38
CA PRO A 88 1.35 -13.29 -5.35
C PRO A 88 1.12 -11.90 -5.97
N ILE A 89 -0.02 -11.29 -5.66
CA ILE A 89 -0.34 -9.92 -6.07
C ILE A 89 0.62 -8.96 -5.36
N ASP A 90 1.10 -7.95 -6.10
CA ASP A 90 1.90 -6.88 -5.53
C ASP A 90 1.18 -6.20 -4.37
N ILE A 91 1.94 -5.88 -3.32
CA ILE A 91 1.39 -5.32 -2.07
C ILE A 91 0.58 -4.04 -2.34
N LYS A 92 1.03 -3.23 -3.32
CA LYS A 92 0.34 -2.02 -3.76
C LYS A 92 -1.02 -2.35 -4.37
N GLU A 93 -1.10 -3.28 -5.31
CA GLU A 93 -2.36 -3.66 -5.97
C GLU A 93 -3.36 -4.27 -4.98
N MET A 94 -2.88 -5.12 -4.06
CA MET A 94 -3.72 -5.67 -2.98
C MET A 94 -4.32 -4.55 -2.11
N THR A 95 -3.54 -3.50 -1.84
CA THR A 95 -4.00 -2.33 -1.06
C THR A 95 -5.07 -1.54 -1.82
N TYR A 96 -4.91 -1.29 -3.12
CA TYR A 96 -5.93 -0.61 -3.91
C TYR A 96 -7.22 -1.42 -3.98
N LEU A 97 -7.13 -2.73 -4.17
CA LEU A 97 -8.28 -3.62 -4.14
C LEU A 97 -9.03 -3.52 -2.81
N PHE A 98 -8.28 -3.48 -1.70
CA PHE A 98 -8.85 -3.28 -0.36
C PHE A 98 -9.59 -1.94 -0.23
N VAL A 99 -9.00 -0.86 -0.74
CA VAL A 99 -9.62 0.48 -0.73
C VAL A 99 -10.91 0.50 -1.52
N VAL A 100 -10.92 -0.04 -2.75
CA VAL A 100 -12.11 -0.05 -3.62
C VAL A 100 -13.24 -0.87 -2.99
N ILE A 101 -12.92 -2.05 -2.44
CA ILE A 101 -13.91 -2.87 -1.74
C ILE A 101 -14.44 -2.16 -0.51
N GLY A 102 -13.55 -1.58 0.30
CA GLY A 102 -13.92 -0.84 1.51
C GLY A 102 -14.86 0.32 1.22
N VAL A 103 -14.53 1.16 0.23
CA VAL A 103 -15.39 2.26 -0.25
C VAL A 103 -16.74 1.73 -0.72
N SER A 104 -16.75 0.63 -1.48
CA SER A 104 -18.00 0.02 -1.97
C SER A 104 -18.89 -0.46 -0.83
N VAL A 105 -18.31 -1.04 0.22
CA VAL A 105 -19.05 -1.50 1.41
C VAL A 105 -19.55 -0.33 2.26
N ILE A 106 -18.73 0.71 2.46
CA ILE A 106 -19.15 1.93 3.18
C ILE A 106 -20.35 2.56 2.47
N ASN A 107 -20.29 2.69 1.14
CA ASN A 107 -21.35 3.29 0.35
C ASN A 107 -22.60 2.40 0.21
N SER A 108 -22.47 1.08 0.21
CA SER A 108 -23.63 0.17 0.15
C SER A 108 -24.37 0.08 1.48
N LEU A 109 -23.67 0.27 2.60
CA LEU A 109 -24.27 0.28 3.94
C LEU A 109 -24.88 1.64 4.29
N ALA A 110 -24.56 2.69 3.54
CA ALA A 110 -25.04 4.05 3.75
C ALA A 110 -26.56 4.19 3.48
N ASN A 111 -27.36 3.87 4.48
CA ASN A 111 -28.82 4.04 4.51
C ASN A 111 -29.24 5.20 5.44
N LYS A 112 -30.56 5.48 5.55
CA LYS A 112 -31.21 6.59 6.30
C LYS A 112 -30.63 7.01 7.67
N LYS A 113 -29.86 6.15 8.34
CA LYS A 113 -29.17 6.46 9.61
C LYS A 113 -27.85 7.24 9.45
N MET A 114 -27.25 7.25 8.27
CA MET A 114 -25.99 7.94 8.01
C MET A 114 -26.27 9.19 7.18
N SER A 115 -25.75 10.32 7.62
CA SER A 115 -25.95 11.59 6.95
C SER A 115 -25.16 11.66 5.64
N TYR A 116 -25.69 12.37 4.65
CA TYR A 116 -24.94 12.67 3.43
C TYR A 116 -23.59 13.33 3.70
N ALA A 117 -23.51 14.18 4.74
CA ALA A 117 -22.25 14.80 5.15
C ALA A 117 -21.21 13.77 5.61
N GLU A 118 -21.62 12.74 6.35
CA GLU A 118 -20.71 11.67 6.81
C GLU A 118 -20.20 10.84 5.64
N ILE A 119 -21.09 10.46 4.71
CA ILE A 119 -20.74 9.65 3.54
C ILE A 119 -19.79 10.41 2.61
N LEU A 120 -20.15 11.66 2.27
CA LEU A 120 -19.32 12.49 1.39
C LEU A 120 -17.97 12.78 2.05
N ALA A 121 -17.95 13.07 3.35
CA ALA A 121 -16.69 13.31 4.04
C ALA A 121 -15.83 12.05 4.12
N ALA A 122 -16.39 10.88 4.41
CA ALA A 122 -15.62 9.63 4.42
C ALA A 122 -14.98 9.36 3.06
N ASN A 123 -15.77 9.44 1.97
CA ASN A 123 -15.26 9.23 0.61
C ASN A 123 -14.21 10.29 0.21
N ALA A 124 -14.50 11.57 0.46
CA ALA A 124 -13.58 12.67 0.14
C ALA A 124 -12.27 12.53 0.93
N LEU A 125 -12.34 12.14 2.19
CA LEU A 125 -11.18 11.97 3.06
C LEU A 125 -10.33 10.76 2.63
N ILE A 126 -10.96 9.63 2.26
CA ILE A 126 -10.27 8.47 1.66
C ILE A 126 -9.50 8.90 0.41
N ILE A 127 -10.17 9.57 -0.53
CA ILE A 127 -9.55 10.03 -1.79
C ILE A 127 -8.43 11.03 -1.51
N PHE A 128 -8.67 12.00 -0.62
CA PHE A 128 -7.70 13.03 -0.26
C PHE A 128 -6.43 12.42 0.33
N ILE A 129 -6.56 11.48 1.27
CA ILE A 129 -5.42 10.80 1.86
C ILE A 129 -4.72 9.90 0.86
N LEU A 130 -5.45 9.22 -0.01
CA LEU A 130 -4.86 8.43 -1.10
C LEU A 130 -3.99 9.32 -2.00
N ILE A 131 -4.49 10.48 -2.43
CA ILE A 131 -3.74 11.44 -3.24
C ILE A 131 -2.51 11.97 -2.48
N ILE A 132 -2.63 12.30 -1.19
CA ILE A 132 -1.49 12.78 -0.39
C ILE A 132 -0.40 11.71 -0.28
N ILE A 133 -0.78 10.50 0.12
CA ILE A 133 0.18 9.41 0.33
C ILE A 133 0.79 9.02 -1.01
N GLU A 134 -0.02 8.90 -2.07
CA GLU A 134 0.47 8.61 -3.41
C GLU A 134 1.42 9.70 -3.87
N ARG A 135 1.08 11.00 -3.77
CA ARG A 135 1.98 12.07 -4.20
C ARG A 135 3.27 12.16 -3.37
N TYR A 136 3.19 11.92 -2.06
CA TYR A 136 4.36 11.97 -1.18
C TYR A 136 5.30 10.76 -1.37
N TRP A 137 4.75 9.59 -1.71
CA TRP A 137 5.52 8.34 -1.87
C TRP A 137 5.71 7.86 -3.32
N ALA A 138 5.09 8.50 -4.31
CA ALA A 138 5.26 8.25 -5.75
C ALA A 138 6.67 8.61 -6.27
N LEU A 139 7.59 9.00 -5.39
CA LEU A 139 9.02 9.13 -5.73
C LEU A 139 9.65 7.73 -5.87
N LYS A 140 9.34 7.18 -7.04
CA LYS A 140 9.98 6.13 -7.83
C LYS A 140 9.97 4.72 -7.23
N GLN A 141 9.13 3.87 -7.82
CA GLN A 141 9.16 2.42 -7.63
C GLN A 141 10.41 1.90 -8.38
N GLU A 142 11.44 1.47 -7.65
CA GLU A 142 12.56 0.72 -8.25
C GLU A 142 12.03 -0.66 -8.62
N GLU A 143 12.05 -1.00 -9.91
CA GLU A 143 11.84 -2.37 -10.35
C GLU A 143 13.12 -3.17 -10.12
N SER A 144 12.98 -4.41 -9.69
CA SER A 144 14.10 -5.33 -9.52
C SER A 144 14.06 -6.43 -10.59
N LYS A 145 15.19 -6.72 -11.22
CA LYS A 145 15.32 -7.84 -12.17
C LYS A 145 16.44 -8.78 -11.75
N PHE A 146 16.14 -10.06 -11.75
CA PHE A 146 17.08 -11.13 -11.47
C PHE A 146 17.82 -11.53 -12.75
N ILE A 147 19.15 -11.58 -12.69
CA ILE A 147 20.02 -11.92 -13.82
C ILE A 147 21.08 -12.90 -13.32
N VAL A 148 21.31 -13.97 -14.09
CA VAL A 148 22.49 -14.82 -13.91
C VAL A 148 23.62 -14.20 -14.71
N TYR A 149 24.66 -13.78 -14.00
CA TYR A 149 25.83 -13.12 -14.55
C TYR A 149 26.99 -14.11 -14.70
N GLU A 150 27.69 -14.06 -15.83
CA GLU A 150 28.69 -15.07 -16.22
C GLU A 150 30.12 -14.63 -15.93
N ASN A 151 30.35 -13.35 -15.59
CA ASN A 151 31.71 -12.85 -15.38
C ASN A 151 32.00 -12.62 -13.89
N ILE A 152 32.47 -13.65 -13.20
CA ILE A 152 32.76 -13.58 -11.77
C ILE A 152 33.83 -12.52 -11.42
N GLU A 153 34.75 -12.17 -12.31
CA GLU A 153 35.81 -11.20 -11.99
C GLU A 153 35.27 -9.79 -11.70
N ASN A 154 34.15 -9.44 -12.32
CA ASN A 154 33.51 -8.13 -12.18
C ASN A 154 32.67 -8.01 -10.90
N ILE A 155 32.42 -9.09 -10.16
CA ILE A 155 31.61 -9.04 -8.92
C ILE A 155 32.38 -8.46 -7.74
N LYS A 156 33.70 -8.25 -7.88
CA LYS A 156 34.53 -7.65 -6.84
C LYS A 156 34.08 -6.21 -6.57
N PRO A 157 34.12 -5.73 -5.31
CA PRO A 157 33.73 -4.35 -4.97
C PRO A 157 34.49 -3.29 -5.77
N GLU A 158 35.74 -3.57 -6.13
CA GLU A 158 36.62 -2.70 -6.92
C GLU A 158 36.12 -2.51 -8.36
N ASN A 159 35.41 -3.50 -8.90
CA ASN A 159 34.93 -3.54 -10.28
C ASN A 159 33.45 -3.16 -10.42
N TYR A 160 32.85 -2.57 -9.38
CA TYR A 160 31.42 -2.23 -9.36
C TYR A 160 30.98 -1.38 -10.56
N GLU A 161 31.79 -0.39 -10.97
CA GLU A 161 31.49 0.45 -12.13
C GLU A 161 31.52 -0.34 -13.45
N ILE A 162 32.43 -1.30 -13.57
CA ILE A 162 32.55 -2.18 -14.75
C ILE A 162 31.34 -3.11 -14.82
N LEU A 163 30.99 -3.74 -13.70
CA LEU A 163 29.81 -4.60 -13.58
C LEU A 163 28.53 -3.83 -13.95
N LYS A 164 28.38 -2.63 -13.39
CA LYS A 164 27.22 -1.78 -13.67
C LYS A 164 27.15 -1.43 -15.15
N SER A 165 28.24 -0.95 -15.75
CA SER A 165 28.26 -0.56 -17.16
C SER A 165 27.96 -1.74 -18.09
N ASP A 166 28.48 -2.93 -17.80
CA ASP A 166 28.22 -4.13 -18.59
C ASP A 166 26.75 -4.55 -18.50
N LEU A 167 26.18 -4.53 -17.29
CA LEU A 167 24.75 -4.83 -17.08
C LEU A 167 23.86 -3.77 -17.75
N GLU A 168 24.18 -2.48 -17.69
CA GLU A 168 23.45 -1.42 -18.38
C GLU A 168 23.52 -1.59 -19.91
N HIS A 169 24.69 -1.92 -20.46
CA HIS A 169 24.87 -2.15 -21.90
C HIS A 169 24.10 -3.37 -22.40
N ARG A 170 24.12 -4.48 -21.64
CA ARG A 170 23.42 -5.73 -22.00
C ARG A 170 21.91 -5.65 -21.83
N THR A 171 21.43 -4.91 -20.82
CA THR A 171 19.99 -4.81 -20.53
C THR A 171 19.32 -3.62 -21.20
N GLY A 172 20.07 -2.61 -21.61
CA GLY A 172 19.55 -1.34 -22.11
C GLY A 172 18.84 -0.50 -21.04
N LEU A 173 18.98 -0.84 -19.76
CA LEU A 173 18.33 -0.18 -18.63
C LEU A 173 19.33 0.71 -17.89
N THR A 174 18.86 1.85 -17.36
CA THR A 174 19.65 2.66 -16.43
C THR A 174 19.57 2.06 -15.03
N ILE A 175 20.66 1.50 -14.54
CA ILE A 175 20.71 0.76 -13.28
C ILE A 175 21.03 1.73 -12.13
N ASN A 176 20.20 1.70 -11.10
CA ASN A 176 20.40 2.50 -9.88
C ASN A 176 21.29 1.79 -8.89
N LYS A 177 21.08 0.49 -8.71
CA LYS A 177 21.79 -0.33 -7.73
C LYS A 177 21.93 -1.76 -8.24
N VAL A 178 23.10 -2.36 -8.02
CA VAL A 178 23.32 -3.78 -8.23
C VAL A 178 23.52 -4.44 -6.86
N ASN A 179 22.85 -5.56 -6.61
CA ASN A 179 23.04 -6.35 -5.41
C ASN A 179 23.46 -7.76 -5.81
N ILE A 180 24.63 -8.19 -5.34
CA ILE A 180 25.17 -9.50 -5.64
C ILE A 180 24.60 -10.49 -4.64
N GLY A 181 23.94 -11.53 -5.16
CA GLY A 181 23.34 -12.61 -4.39
C GLY A 181 24.30 -13.79 -4.29
N LYS A 182 23.81 -14.97 -4.67
CA LYS A 182 24.57 -16.21 -4.61
C LYS A 182 25.66 -16.24 -5.69
N VAL A 183 26.86 -16.65 -5.31
CA VAL A 183 27.99 -16.84 -6.25
C VAL A 183 28.31 -18.33 -6.34
N ASP A 184 28.39 -18.85 -7.56
CA ASP A 184 28.80 -20.22 -7.87
C ASP A 184 30.16 -20.19 -8.58
N PHE A 185 31.23 -20.35 -7.79
CA PHE A 185 32.61 -20.40 -8.27
C PHE A 185 32.94 -21.65 -9.08
N LEU A 186 32.10 -22.70 -9.06
CA LEU A 186 32.34 -23.90 -9.88
C LEU A 186 31.86 -23.69 -11.31
N LYS A 187 30.81 -22.88 -11.49
CA LYS A 187 30.21 -22.58 -12.79
C LYS A 187 30.58 -21.21 -13.34
N ASP A 188 31.46 -20.49 -12.64
CA ASP A 188 31.79 -19.10 -12.94
C ASP A 188 30.56 -18.20 -13.12
N THR A 189 29.51 -18.39 -12.30
CA THR A 189 28.29 -17.58 -12.37
C THR A 189 27.96 -16.91 -11.05
N ALA A 190 27.32 -15.74 -11.12
CA ALA A 190 26.80 -15.02 -9.97
C ALA A 190 25.36 -14.59 -10.23
N GLU A 191 24.50 -14.83 -9.26
CA GLU A 191 23.14 -14.30 -9.26
C GLU A 191 23.19 -12.83 -8.84
N VAL A 192 22.75 -11.93 -9.71
CA VAL A 192 22.69 -10.49 -9.43
C VAL A 192 21.26 -9.98 -9.57
N THR A 193 20.88 -9.14 -8.62
CA THR A 193 19.61 -8.41 -8.65
C THR A 193 19.91 -6.96 -8.97
N ILE A 194 19.45 -6.50 -10.13
CA ILE A 194 19.56 -5.10 -10.54
C ILE A 194 18.29 -4.35 -10.14
N PHE A 195 18.44 -3.12 -9.67
CA PHE A 195 17.35 -2.18 -9.37
C PHE A 195 17.43 -1.04 -10.37
N TYR A 196 16.33 -0.76 -11.07
CA TYR A 196 16.24 0.31 -12.07
C TYR A 196 14.91 1.03 -11.95
N PHE A 197 14.88 2.30 -12.36
CA PHE A 197 13.61 3.01 -12.54
C PHE A 197 13.07 2.71 -13.93
N LYS A 198 11.82 2.23 -13.98
CA LYS A 198 11.09 2.13 -15.24
C LYS A 198 10.76 3.53 -15.75
N ASN A 199 11.64 4.08 -16.57
CA ASN A 199 11.30 5.22 -17.41
C ASN A 199 10.59 4.67 -18.66
N ASN A 200 9.26 4.55 -18.58
CA ASN A 200 8.39 4.56 -19.75
C ASN A 200 7.78 5.95 -19.87
#